data_AF-A0A542B9X8-F1
#
_entry.id   AF-A0A542B9X8-F1
#
_cell.length_a   1.000
_cell.length_b   1.000
_cell.length_c   1.000
_cell.angle_alpha   90.00
_cell.angle_beta   90.00
_cell.angle_gamma   90.00
#
_symmetry.space_group_name_H-M   'P 1'
#
loop_
_entity.id
_entity.type
_entity.pdbx_description
1 polymer ?
#
loop_
_entity_poly.entity_id
_entity_poly.type
_entity_poly.pdbx_seq_one_letter_code
_entity_poly.pdbx_strand_id
1 'polypeptide(L)'
;MTYQIGPNTPLRLAKAAALAFPDGGMTEKGLRREHARGNLTIERVAGKDYTTLAYIEEMRRRCRLVSDITAARSRSPENLDRFLANLKAHAISAKARRQLQKP
;
A
#
# COMPACT_ATOMS: atom_id res chain seq x y z
N MET A 1 31.08 21.11 13.05
CA MET A 1 30.39 21.84 11.96
C MET A 1 29.05 21.18 11.70
N THR A 2 27.94 21.87 11.95
CA THR A 2 26.58 21.37 11.71
C THR A 2 26.11 21.85 10.33
N TYR A 3 25.98 20.94 9.36
CA TYR A 3 25.39 21.26 8.07
C TYR A 3 23.86 21.22 8.18
N GLN A 4 23.18 22.26 7.68
CA GLN A 4 21.72 22.32 7.65
C GLN A 4 21.17 21.38 6.58
N ILE A 5 20.28 20.48 6.98
CA ILE A 5 19.59 19.56 6.08
C ILE A 5 18.28 20.22 5.66
N GLY A 6 18.18 20.61 4.40
CA GLY A 6 16.96 21.16 3.81
C GLY A 6 16.01 20.08 3.30
N PRO A 7 14.76 20.44 2.95
CA PRO A 7 13.75 19.49 2.49
C PRO A 7 14.15 18.75 1.21
N ASN A 8 14.91 19.41 0.34
CA ASN A 8 15.39 18.88 -0.95
C ASN A 8 16.83 18.38 -0.89
N THR A 9 17.45 18.34 0.29
CA THR A 9 18.80 17.77 0.42
C THR A 9 18.74 16.27 0.14
N PRO A 10 19.54 15.75 -0.81
CA PRO A 10 19.57 14.32 -1.08
C PRO A 10 20.24 13.58 0.08
N LEU A 11 19.51 12.62 0.65
CA LEU A 11 19.93 11.84 1.81
C LEU A 11 19.95 10.36 1.44
N ARG A 12 20.98 9.66 1.93
CA ARG A 12 20.99 8.19 1.90
C ARG A 12 19.78 7.66 2.65
N LEU A 13 19.14 6.61 2.12
CA LEU A 13 17.89 6.07 2.67
C LEU A 13 17.93 5.82 4.18
N ALA A 14 19.02 5.25 4.71
CA ALA A 14 19.18 5.05 6.15
C ALA A 14 19.13 6.36 6.95
N LYS A 15 19.82 7.42 6.49
CA LYS A 15 19.79 8.74 7.14
C LYS A 15 18.43 9.42 6.98
N ALA A 16 17.83 9.32 5.79
CA ALA A 16 16.52 9.89 5.52
C ALA A 16 15.45 9.27 6.43
N ALA A 17 15.50 7.94 6.63
CA ALA A 17 14.62 7.23 7.55
C ALA A 17 14.79 7.70 9.01
N ALA A 18 16.03 7.78 9.50
CA ALA A 18 16.32 8.22 10.87
C ALA A 18 15.86 9.66 11.13
N LEU A 19 15.97 10.55 10.14
CA LEU A 19 15.56 11.95 10.25
C LEU A 19 14.04 12.13 10.14
N ALA A 20 13.39 11.41 9.22
CA ALA A 20 11.94 11.52 9.01
C ALA A 20 11.11 10.73 10.03
N PHE A 21 11.70 9.70 10.65
CA PHE A 21 11.05 8.84 11.64
C PHE A 21 11.99 8.62 12.85
N PRO A 22 12.07 9.60 13.76
CA PRO A 22 13.01 9.56 14.89
C PRO A 22 12.83 8.36 15.82
N ASP A 23 11.61 7.82 15.92
CA ASP A 23 11.28 6.66 16.76
C ASP A 23 11.79 5.32 16.19
N GLY A 24 12.43 5.33 15.00
CA GLY A 24 13.07 4.13 14.43
C GLY A 24 12.12 3.12 13.78
N GLY A 25 10.83 3.43 13.62
CA GLY A 25 9.85 2.56 12.95
C GLY A 25 10.03 2.42 11.44
N MET A 26 10.80 3.30 10.81
CA MET A 26 11.12 3.26 9.38
C MET A 26 12.59 2.96 9.17
N THR A 27 12.90 2.08 8.22
CA THR A 27 14.27 1.66 7.90
C THR A 27 14.58 1.88 6.42
N GLU A 28 15.85 1.81 6.04
CA GLU A 28 16.25 1.80 4.62
C GLU A 28 15.48 0.74 3.81
N LYS A 29 15.37 -0.48 4.35
CA LYS A 29 14.62 -1.57 3.72
C LYS A 29 13.12 -1.24 3.60
N GLY A 30 12.56 -0.55 4.60
CA GLY A 30 11.19 -0.03 4.57
C GLY A 30 10.99 0.97 3.43
N LEU A 31 11.86 1.97 3.31
CA LEU A 31 11.81 2.95 2.21
C LEU A 31 11.97 2.30 0.83
N ARG A 32 12.84 1.29 0.69
CA ARG A 32 12.97 0.51 -0.56
C ARG A 32 11.66 -0.21 -0.92
N ARG A 33 10.95 -0.74 0.08
CA ARG A 33 9.64 -1.38 -0.13
C ARG A 33 8.58 -0.38 -0.57
N GLU A 34 8.57 0.82 0.02
CA GLU A 34 7.64 1.88 -0.40
C GLU A 34 7.93 2.35 -1.83
N HIS A 35 9.20 2.43 -2.22
CA HIS A 35 9.56 2.67 -3.61
C HIS A 35 9.08 1.56 -4.55
N ALA A 36 9.28 0.29 -4.17
CA ALA A 36 8.79 -0.85 -4.95
C ALA A 36 7.26 -0.88 -5.09
N ARG A 37 6.52 -0.28 -4.14
CA ARG A 37 5.06 -0.10 -4.20
C ARG A 37 4.62 1.13 -5.00
N GLY A 38 5.56 1.97 -5.45
CA GLY A 38 5.26 3.23 -6.15
C GLY A 38 4.89 4.41 -5.24
N ASN A 39 5.03 4.26 -3.92
CA ASN A 39 4.69 5.32 -2.97
C ASN A 39 5.83 6.33 -2.78
N LEU A 40 7.08 5.92 -2.92
CA LEU A 40 8.27 6.75 -2.67
C LEU A 40 9.14 6.95 -3.92
N THR A 41 9.56 8.19 -4.13
CA THR A 41 10.57 8.55 -5.13
C THR A 41 11.98 8.34 -4.56
N ILE A 42 12.81 7.60 -5.31
CA ILE A 42 14.22 7.36 -5.01
C ILE A 42 15.06 7.81 -6.22
N GLU A 43 16.15 8.50 -5.93
CA GLU A 43 17.17 8.90 -6.91
C GLU A 43 18.37 7.95 -6.81
N ARG A 44 18.81 7.38 -7.94
CA ARG A 44 19.98 6.50 -8.03
C ARG A 44 21.15 7.29 -8.59
N VAL A 45 22.18 7.54 -7.78
CA VAL A 45 23.41 8.23 -8.22
C VAL A 45 24.61 7.36 -7.89
N ALA A 46 25.42 6.98 -8.89
CA ALA A 46 26.58 6.09 -8.72
C ALA A 46 26.26 4.78 -7.95
N GLY A 47 25.14 4.13 -8.28
CA GLY A 47 24.69 2.89 -7.62
C GLY A 47 24.15 3.07 -6.20
N LYS A 48 24.10 4.31 -5.69
CA LYS A 48 23.59 4.65 -4.37
C LYS A 48 22.20 5.26 -4.48
N ASP A 49 21.27 4.72 -3.71
CA ASP A 49 19.94 5.30 -3.53
C ASP A 49 19.91 6.47 -2.56
N TYR A 50 19.24 7.53 -2.99
CA TYR A 50 18.97 8.74 -2.24
C TYR A 50 17.48 9.04 -2.28
N THR A 51 17.03 9.82 -1.32
CA THR A 51 15.71 10.45 -1.34
C THR A 51 15.81 11.77 -0.60
N THR A 52 14.74 12.55 -0.60
CA THR A 52 14.67 13.83 0.10
C THR A 52 13.58 13.79 1.15
N LEU A 53 13.63 14.70 2.14
CA LEU A 53 12.57 14.78 3.14
C LEU A 53 11.22 15.17 2.51
N ALA A 54 11.26 16.01 1.46
CA ALA A 54 10.08 16.35 0.67
C ALA A 54 9.41 15.12 0.01
N TYR A 55 10.20 14.22 -0.57
CA TYR A 55 9.65 12.97 -1.13
C TYR A 55 9.10 12.02 -0.08
N ILE A 56 9.70 11.99 1.12
CA ILE A 56 9.15 11.21 2.24
C ILE A 56 7.83 11.81 2.73
N GLU A 57 7.69 13.14 2.76
CA GLU A 57 6.43 13.79 3.11
C GLU A 57 5.32 13.47 2.10
N GLU A 58 5.63 13.51 0.80
CA GLU A 58 4.73 13.06 -0.27
C GLU A 58 4.32 11.60 -0.09
N MET A 59 5.28 10.71 0.15
CA MET A 59 5.02 9.29 0.45
C MET A 59 4.07 9.15 1.65
N ARG A 60 4.31 9.87 2.75
CA ARG A 60 3.43 9.84 3.93
C ARG A 60 2.01 10.29 3.60
N ARG A 61 1.84 11.27 2.71
CA ARG A 61 0.50 11.69 2.25
C ARG A 61 -0.22 10.58 1.49
N ARG A 62 0.49 9.82 0.65
CA ARG A 62 -0.05 8.66 -0.08
C ARG A 62 -0.35 7.47 0.82
N CYS A 63 0.48 7.22 1.83
CA CYS A 63 0.30 6.10 2.77
C CYS A 63 -0.77 6.35 3.84
N ARG A 64 -1.48 7.49 3.83
CA ARG A 64 -2.54 7.75 4.80
C ARG A 64 -3.66 6.73 4.64
N LEU A 65 -3.93 5.97 5.70
CA LEU A 65 -5.11 5.13 5.77
C LEU A 65 -6.33 6.04 5.92
N VAL A 66 -7.25 5.97 4.96
CA VAL A 66 -8.58 6.55 5.11
C VAL A 66 -9.39 5.55 5.91
N SER A 67 -9.95 5.98 7.04
CA SER A 67 -10.75 5.11 7.91
C SER A 67 -11.91 4.48 7.13
N ASP A 68 -11.91 3.15 7.07
CA ASP A 68 -12.93 2.32 6.42
C ASP A 68 -14.26 2.34 7.16
N ILE A 69 -15.03 3.42 7.03
CA ILE A 69 -16.50 3.27 7.14
C ILE A 69 -17.07 2.78 5.79
N THR A 70 -16.33 2.88 4.67
CA THR A 70 -16.87 2.55 3.34
C THR A 70 -15.93 1.88 2.32
N ALA A 71 -14.62 1.71 2.51
CA ALA A 71 -13.75 1.17 1.45
C ALA A 71 -13.47 -0.35 1.57
N ALA A 72 -14.55 -1.14 1.46
CA ALA A 72 -14.48 -2.51 0.94
C ALA A 72 -14.17 -2.53 -0.59
N ARG A 73 -13.24 -1.70 -1.08
CA ARG A 73 -13.06 -1.44 -2.52
C ARG A 73 -11.62 -1.59 -3.03
N SER A 74 -10.90 -2.57 -2.51
CA SER A 74 -9.63 -3.01 -3.10
C SER A 74 -9.52 -4.54 -3.15
N ARG A 75 -10.57 -5.20 -3.65
CA ARG A 75 -10.44 -6.48 -4.36
C ARG A 75 -11.25 -6.37 -5.65
N SER A 76 -10.51 -6.31 -6.75
CA SER A 76 -10.85 -6.21 -8.17
C SER A 76 -12.25 -6.64 -8.65
N PRO A 77 -12.75 -6.08 -9.78
CA PRO A 77 -14.04 -6.43 -10.40
C PRO A 77 -14.24 -7.93 -10.64
N GLU A 78 -13.16 -8.68 -10.91
CA GLU A 78 -13.23 -10.14 -11.10
C GLU A 78 -13.77 -10.91 -9.87
N ASN A 79 -13.67 -10.35 -8.67
CA ASN A 79 -14.24 -10.96 -7.46
C ASN A 79 -15.75 -10.74 -7.36
N LEU A 80 -16.29 -9.64 -7.89
CA LEU A 80 -17.72 -9.40 -7.92
C LEU A 80 -18.41 -10.35 -8.91
N ASP A 81 -17.84 -10.52 -10.11
CA ASP A 81 -18.37 -11.46 -11.09
C ASP A 81 -18.33 -12.90 -10.57
N ARG A 82 -17.25 -13.29 -9.89
CA ARG A 82 -17.13 -14.59 -9.23
C ARG A 82 -18.13 -14.76 -8.08
N PHE A 83 -18.34 -13.71 -7.29
CA PHE A 83 -19.30 -13.71 -6.18
C PHE A 83 -20.74 -13.83 -6.69
N LEU A 84 -21.11 -13.06 -7.73
CA LEU A 84 -22.41 -13.12 -8.38
C LEU A 84 -22.64 -14.47 -9.08
N ALA A 85 -21.61 -15.05 -9.70
CA ALA A 85 -21.68 -16.40 -10.28
C ALA A 85 -21.92 -17.47 -9.20
N ASN A 86 -21.22 -17.39 -8.06
CA ASN A 86 -21.39 -18.33 -6.94
C ASN A 86 -22.78 -18.23 -6.28
N LEU A 87 -23.33 -17.02 -6.16
CA LEU A 87 -24.70 -16.78 -5.70
C LEU A 87 -25.74 -17.42 -6.62
N LYS A 88 -25.59 -17.23 -7.94
CA LYS A 88 -26.47 -17.85 -8.95
C LYS A 88 -26.40 -19.38 -8.89
N ALA A 89 -25.20 -19.95 -8.74
CA ALA A 89 -25.02 -21.40 -8.60
C ALA A 89 -25.71 -21.97 -7.34
N HIS A 90 -25.65 -21.27 -6.21
CA HIS A 90 -26.31 -21.70 -4.97
C HIS A 90 -27.84 -21.57 -5.02
N ALA A 91 -28.36 -20.52 -5.66
CA ALA A 91 -29.79 -20.33 -5.84
C ALA A 91 -30.43 -21.44 -6.71
N ILE A 92 -29.68 -21.96 -7.69
CA ILE A 92 -30.10 -23.11 -8.51
C ILE A 92 -30.15 -24.39 -7.65
N SER A 93 -29.18 -24.61 -6.76
CA SER A 93 -29.14 -25.80 -5.88
C SER A 93 -30.26 -25.83 -4.82
N ALA A 94 -30.68 -24.66 -4.30
CA ALA A 94 -31.77 -24.57 -3.33
C ALA A 94 -33.13 -24.93 -3.94
N LYS A 95 -33.35 -24.55 -5.21
CA LYS A 95 -34.55 -24.91 -5.96
C LYS A 95 -34.57 -26.39 -6.35
N ALA A 96 -33.40 -26.99 -6.61
CA ALA A 96 -33.25 -28.42 -6.88
C ALA A 96 -33.41 -29.30 -5.63
N ARG A 97 -32.90 -28.89 -4.45
CA ARG A 97 -33.08 -29.62 -3.18
C ARG A 97 -34.53 -29.68 -2.71
N ARG A 98 -35.33 -28.66 -3.00
CA ARG A 98 -36.77 -28.63 -2.67
C ARG A 98 -37.61 -29.61 -3.51
N GLN A 99 -37.10 -30.08 -4.65
CA GLN A 99 -37.77 -31.06 -5.51
C GLN A 99 -37.45 -32.52 -5.10
N LEU A 100 -36.38 -32.75 -4.33
CA LEU A 100 -35.96 -34.09 -3.86
C LEU A 100 -36.43 -34.42 -2.42
N GLN A 101 -37.14 -33.50 -1.75
CA GLN A 101 -37.72 -33.71 -0.40
C GLN A 101 -39.25 -33.62 -0.39
N LYS A 102 -39.90 -33.84 -1.54
CA LYS A 102 -41.35 -34.03 -1.58
C LYS A 102 -41.62 -35.53 -1.50
N PRO A 103 -42.45 -36.01 -0.55
CA PRO A 103 -42.82 -37.42 -0.48
C PRO A 103 -43.55 -37.89 -1.74
#